data_AF-A0AAV8ZMA2-F1
#
_entry.id   AF-A0AAV8ZMA2-F1
#
_cell.length_a   1.000
_cell.length_b   1.000
_cell.length_c   1.000
_cell.angle_alpha   90.00
_cell.angle_beta   90.00
_cell.angle_gamma   90.00
#
_symmetry.space_group_name_H-M   'P 1'
#
loop_
_entity.id
_entity.type
_entity.pdbx_description
1 polymer ?
#
loop_
_entity_poly.entity_id
_entity_poly.type
_entity_poly.pdbx_seq_one_letter_code
_entity_poly.pdbx_strand_id
1 'polypeptide(L)'
;MKLRHFWTRWSKEYLTSLQARSKWKDNKYPDLKVGSMVVVHDENLPPLRWSLGRIIEVHPGSDNVVRVVTVKTAKGITKRVLTKISVLPIID
;
A
#
# COMPACT_ATOMS: atom_id res chain seq x y z
N MET A 1 10.07 27.77 -6.78
CA MET A 1 9.16 26.69 -6.30
C MET A 1 10.02 25.64 -5.59
N LYS A 2 9.93 25.52 -4.25
CA LYS A 2 10.87 24.72 -3.44
C LYS A 2 10.71 23.22 -3.78
N LEU A 3 11.81 22.54 -4.12
CA LEU A 3 11.92 21.11 -4.45
C LEU A 3 11.08 20.18 -3.53
N ARG A 4 10.98 20.54 -2.24
CA ARG A 4 10.16 19.84 -1.24
C ARG A 4 8.68 19.75 -1.60
N HIS A 5 8.07 20.80 -2.14
CA HIS A 5 6.65 20.79 -2.52
C HIS A 5 6.41 19.90 -3.75
N PHE A 6 7.37 19.91 -4.69
CA PHE A 6 7.32 19.05 -5.86
C PHE A 6 7.33 17.57 -5.44
N TRP A 7 8.28 17.17 -4.60
CA TRP A 7 8.38 15.78 -4.14
C TRP A 7 7.20 15.31 -3.30
N THR A 8 6.64 16.16 -2.42
CA THR A 8 5.42 15.82 -1.66
C THR A 8 4.23 15.57 -2.59
N ARG A 9 4.07 16.40 -3.62
CA ARG A 9 2.97 16.26 -4.58
C ARG A 9 3.19 15.03 -5.46
N TRP A 10 4.39 14.87 -5.99
CA TRP A 10 4.77 13.74 -6.83
C TRP A 10 4.63 12.40 -6.09
N SER A 11 5.10 12.30 -4.84
CA SER A 11 4.97 11.05 -4.07
C SER A 11 3.50 10.71 -3.79
N LYS A 12 2.68 11.71 -3.47
CA LYS A 12 1.23 11.51 -3.30
C LYS A 12 0.56 11.07 -4.61
N GLU A 13 0.89 11.69 -5.73
CA GLU A 13 0.34 11.35 -7.04
C GLU A 13 0.76 9.93 -7.48
N TYR A 14 2.03 9.56 -7.29
CA TYR A 14 2.54 8.21 -7.58
C TYR A 14 1.89 7.14 -6.68
N LEU A 15 1.77 7.38 -5.38
CA LEU A 15 1.09 6.44 -4.49
C LEU A 15 -0.40 6.30 -4.83
N THR A 16 -1.05 7.39 -5.24
CA THR A 16 -2.45 7.38 -5.71
C THR A 16 -2.60 6.59 -7.00
N SER A 17 -1.64 6.68 -7.94
CA SER A 17 -1.68 5.89 -9.18
C SER A 17 -1.50 4.39 -8.92
N LEU A 18 -0.69 4.02 -7.93
CA LEU A 18 -0.57 2.62 -7.47
C LEU A 18 -1.85 2.10 -6.79
N GLN A 19 -2.66 3.00 -6.21
CA GLN A 19 -3.94 2.66 -5.59
C GLN A 19 -5.13 2.76 -6.56
N ALA A 20 -4.89 3.02 -7.85
CA ALA A 20 -5.96 3.19 -8.83
C ALA A 20 -6.84 1.93 -8.89
N ARG A 21 -7.97 1.99 -8.18
CA ARG A 21 -8.99 0.94 -8.20
C ARG A 21 -9.62 0.91 -9.58
N SER A 22 -9.40 -0.18 -10.31
CA SER A 22 -10.14 -0.45 -11.54
C SER A 22 -11.62 -0.43 -11.20
N LYS A 23 -12.33 0.56 -11.74
CA LYS A 23 -13.58 1.00 -11.15
C LYS A 23 -14.73 0.03 -11.46
N TRP A 24 -14.65 -0.85 -12.48
CA TRP A 24 -15.85 -1.53 -13.00
C TRP A 24 -15.74 -2.90 -13.70
N LYS A 25 -14.63 -3.65 -13.75
CA LYS A 25 -14.65 -4.92 -14.54
C LYS A 25 -14.09 -6.21 -13.97
N ASP A 26 -13.33 -6.19 -12.88
CA ASP A 26 -12.99 -7.41 -12.16
C ASP A 26 -12.65 -6.97 -10.75
N ASN A 27 -13.36 -7.49 -9.74
CA ASN A 27 -13.15 -7.18 -8.33
C ASN A 27 -11.84 -7.82 -7.79
N LYS A 28 -10.84 -7.94 -8.66
CA LYS A 28 -9.49 -8.36 -8.33
C LYS A 28 -8.77 -7.09 -7.87
N TYR A 29 -8.82 -6.83 -6.56
CA TYR A 29 -7.69 -6.15 -5.93
C TYR A 29 -6.41 -6.75 -6.51
N PRO A 30 -5.37 -5.95 -6.86
CA PRO A 30 -4.13 -6.48 -7.41
C PRO A 30 -3.68 -7.60 -6.48
N ASP A 31 -3.66 -8.83 -7.00
CA ASP A 31 -3.55 -10.09 -6.27
C ASP A 31 -2.87 -9.90 -4.91
N LEU A 32 -3.66 -9.64 -3.86
CA LEU A 32 -3.15 -9.37 -2.52
C LEU A 32 -2.71 -10.71 -1.95
N LYS A 33 -1.52 -11.13 -2.35
CA LYS A 33 -0.93 -12.39 -1.95
C LYS A 33 -0.04 -12.16 -0.75
N VAL A 34 -0.09 -13.12 0.17
CA VAL A 34 0.97 -13.26 1.17
C VAL A 34 2.30 -13.35 0.42
N GLY A 35 3.27 -12.56 0.85
CA GLY A 35 4.56 -12.40 0.18
C GLY A 35 4.67 -11.16 -0.69
N SER A 36 3.58 -10.47 -1.02
CA SER A 36 3.64 -9.25 -1.85
C SER A 36 4.32 -8.11 -1.11
N MET A 37 5.15 -7.33 -1.82
CA MET A 37 5.80 -6.15 -1.28
C MET A 37 4.89 -4.92 -1.39
N VAL A 38 4.80 -4.17 -0.31
CA VAL A 38 3.91 -3.03 -0.18
C VAL A 38 4.61 -1.82 0.43
N VAL A 39 4.20 -0.63 0.01
CA VAL A 39 4.48 0.61 0.72
C VAL A 39 3.37 0.83 1.75
N VAL A 40 3.74 1.00 3.01
CA VAL A 40 2.85 1.40 4.09
C VAL A 40 2.87 2.92 4.20
N HIS A 41 1.69 3.53 4.08
CA HIS A 41 1.50 4.96 4.28
C HIS A 41 1.46 5.23 5.79
N ASP A 42 2.48 5.92 6.29
CA ASP A 42 2.52 6.42 7.65
C ASP A 42 2.38 7.95 7.59
N GLU A 43 1.28 8.48 8.11
CA GLU A 43 1.01 9.92 8.11
C GLU A 43 2.01 10.71 8.96
N ASN A 44 2.73 10.03 9.85
CA ASN A 44 3.76 10.63 10.70
C ASN A 44 5.14 10.67 10.02
N LEU A 45 5.31 10.03 8.87
CA LEU A 45 6.58 10.04 8.15
C LEU A 45 6.65 11.21 7.16
N PRO A 46 7.84 11.84 7.00
CA PRO A 46 8.04 12.83 5.95
C PRO A 46 7.68 12.24 4.57
N PRO A 47 7.19 13.04 3.60
CA PRO A 47 6.72 12.59 2.28
C PRO A 47 7.72 11.78 1.43
N LEU A 48 9.00 11.78 1.84
CA LEU A 48 10.14 11.11 1.21
C LEU A 48 10.56 9.83 1.95
N ARG A 49 9.90 9.44 3.04
CA ARG A 49 10.16 8.18 3.76
C ARG A 49 9.01 7.23 3.57
N TRP A 50 9.22 6.25 2.69
CA TRP A 50 8.24 5.20 2.44
C TRP A 50 8.58 4.00 3.32
N SER A 51 7.63 3.58 4.16
CA SER A 51 7.82 2.41 5.00
C SER A 51 7.50 1.16 4.18
N LEU A 52 8.54 0.46 3.74
CA LEU A 52 8.36 -0.81 3.01
C LEU A 52 7.95 -1.93 3.97
N GLY A 53 7.13 -2.84 3.47
CA GLY A 53 6.76 -4.04 4.18
C GLY A 53 6.34 -5.16 3.25
N ARG A 54 6.29 -6.37 3.80
CA ARG A 54 5.81 -7.57 3.11
C ARG A 54 4.51 -8.04 3.75
N ILE A 55 3.50 -8.33 2.94
CA ILE A 55 2.26 -8.93 3.45
C ILE A 55 2.61 -10.32 3.99
N ILE A 56 2.28 -10.57 5.26
CA ILE A 56 2.45 -11.90 5.87
C ILE A 56 1.11 -12.61 6.06
N GLU A 57 0.00 -11.88 6.01
CA GLU A 57 -1.34 -12.41 6.24
C GLU A 57 -2.40 -11.49 5.65
N VAL A 58 -3.49 -12.07 5.14
CA VAL A 58 -4.66 -11.35 4.63
C VAL A 58 -5.88 -11.66 5.48
N HIS A 59 -6.69 -10.64 5.80
CA HIS A 59 -7.90 -10.78 6.61
C HIS A 59 -9.13 -10.50 5.73
N PRO A 60 -9.73 -11.53 5.11
CA PRO A 60 -10.98 -11.38 4.37
C PRO A 60 -12.15 -11.12 5.33
N GLY A 61 -13.09 -10.27 4.90
CA GLY A 61 -14.37 -10.08 5.59
C GLY A 61 -15.35 -11.25 5.34
N SER A 62 -16.55 -11.15 5.91
CA SER A 62 -17.63 -12.12 5.67
C SER A 62 -18.08 -12.20 4.21
N ASP A 63 -17.85 -11.13 3.43
CA ASP A 63 -18.08 -11.04 2.00
C ASP A 63 -16.89 -11.51 1.15
N ASN A 64 -15.88 -12.13 1.78
CA ASN A 64 -14.62 -12.56 1.19
C ASN A 64 -13.78 -11.42 0.56
N VAL A 65 -14.10 -10.16 0.89
CA VAL A 65 -13.34 -9.00 0.43
C VAL A 65 -12.29 -8.65 1.49
N VAL A 66 -11.02 -8.72 1.09
CA VAL A 66 -9.90 -8.30 1.95
C VAL A 66 -9.96 -6.79 2.13
N ARG A 67 -9.95 -6.33 3.38
CA ARG A 67 -9.88 -4.89 3.73
C ARG A 67 -8.69 -4.57 4.63
N VAL A 68 -8.16 -5.58 5.30
CA VAL A 68 -7.08 -5.49 6.26
C VAL A 68 -6.04 -6.56 5.96
N VAL A 69 -4.77 -6.20 6.09
CA VAL A 69 -3.65 -7.12 5.95
C VAL A 69 -2.69 -6.95 7.12
N THR A 70 -1.99 -8.02 7.48
CA THR A 70 -0.84 -7.96 8.38
C THR A 70 0.41 -7.78 7.54
N VAL A 71 1.21 -6.75 7.83
CA VAL A 71 2.43 -6.40 7.11
C VAL A 71 3.61 -6.48 8.06
N LYS A 72 4.68 -7.18 7.64
CA LYS A 72 5.97 -7.14 8.31
C LYS A 72 6.81 -6.01 7.72
N THR A 73 7.13 -5.03 8.54
CA THR A 73 8.02 -3.91 8.21
C THR A 73 9.34 -4.06 8.97
N ALA A 74 10.35 -3.24 8.66
CA ALA A 74 11.60 -3.22 9.41
C ALA A 74 11.43 -2.89 10.90
N LYS A 75 10.38 -2.14 11.25
CA LYS A 75 10.06 -1.77 12.64
C LYS A 75 9.30 -2.85 13.40
N GLY A 76 8.81 -3.88 12.70
CA GLY A 76 7.97 -4.93 13.27
C GLY A 76 6.72 -5.20 12.45
N ILE A 77 5.80 -5.95 13.06
CA ILE A 77 4.57 -6.41 12.44
C ILE A 77 3.43 -5.44 12.77
N THR A 78 2.71 -4.98 11.76
CA THR A 78 1.56 -4.07 11.93
C THR A 78 0.39 -4.48 11.06
N LYS A 79 -0.83 -4.30 11.58
CA LYS A 79 -2.06 -4.40 10.78
C LYS A 79 -2.36 -3.07 10.10
N ARG A 80 -2.73 -3.12 8.82
CA ARG A 80 -3.07 -1.93 8.04
C ARG A 80 -4.26 -2.21 7.12
N VAL A 81 -5.10 -1.19 6.97
CA VAL A 81 -6.19 -1.18 5.98
C VAL A 81 -5.61 -0.99 4.58
N LEU A 82 -6.30 -1.51 3.57
CA LEU A 82 -5.82 -1.44 2.18
C LEU A 82 -5.64 -0.01 1.65
N THR A 83 -6.43 0.96 2.15
CA THR A 83 -6.30 2.37 1.77
C THR A 83 -5.00 3.01 2.27
N LYS A 84 -4.34 2.40 3.26
CA LYS A 84 -3.05 2.85 3.81
C LYS A 84 -1.88 2.01 3.30
N ILE A 85 -2.07 1.20 2.27
CA ILE A 85 -0.97 0.50 1.60
C ILE A 85 -1.06 0.64 0.08
N SER A 86 0.08 0.54 -0.59
CA SER A 86 0.17 0.41 -2.05
C SER A 86 1.00 -0.83 -2.36
N VAL A 87 0.47 -1.73 -3.19
CA VAL A 87 1.24 -2.87 -3.69
C VAL A 87 2.24 -2.35 -4.72
N LEU A 88 3.50 -2.76 -4.59
CA LEU A 88 4.52 -2.39 -5.56
C LEU A 88 4.51 -3.39 -6.72
N PRO A 89 4.64 -2.93 -7.98
CA PRO A 89 4.76 -3.78 -9.15
C PRO A 89 6.19 -4.33 -9.23
N ILE A 90 6.58 -5.13 -8.24
CA ILE A 90 7.87 -5.81 -8.22
C ILE A 90 7.59 -7.23 -8.68
N ILE A 91 8.24 -7.61 -9.77
CA ILE A 91 8.24 -8.97 -10.28
C ILE A 91 9.21 -9.74 -9.37
N ASP A 92 8.69 -10.64 -8.54
CA ASP A 92 9.48 -11.71 -7.91
C ASP A 92 9.60 -12.86 -8.92
#